data_AF-A0A969YM91-F1
#
_entry.id   AF-A0A969YM91-F1
#
_cell.length_a   1.000
_cell.length_b   1.000
_cell.length_c   1.000
_cell.angle_alpha   90.00
_cell.angle_beta   90.00
_cell.angle_gamma   90.00
#
_symmetry.space_group_name_H-M   'P 1'
#
loop_
_entity.id
_entity.type
_entity.pdbx_description
1 polymer ?
#
loop_
_entity_poly.entity_id
_entity_poly.type
_entity_poly.pdbx_seq_one_letter_code
_entity_poly.pdbx_strand_id
1 'polypeptide(L)'
;MKKKILIILGVIGLVVAVLSGLAEWVPSLDTFCATLSDGCKDAARVTFLLLPIWIWGILIYLALLLSLVRFPAWFSHLVAGAVGVELTLIWLMAFMNVFCVYCIANLAVILLILVFSFQKEHFWRSLAICLLAFVASHLIIPRENNLYASPGSEPEQGDVLAKIGDESITEEDLGVVVGSRILELEKEIYRVKREQLDQLLAERVFKKEAAQEGSSLDDYVTKKLGSIPVQVTDEEVEAYYEENEGRWIEWKGTREELRGRIRNFLEQQKKYVELMKFAKSLEASNGVVVYLKEPTMRVSKVSIDGNPSYGPPDAPVTVVEFSDYQCPACRSGHSVVVKLRETYKGRLRWVFKDFPLRRHKEAALAAEAARCAGEQGKFWEYQDVLYGSQIAFTPERLEQFAGDLGLNNESFRECVQSGRHKASVENDIAEARRIGVDRTPSFIINGRLATGV
;
A
#
# COMPACT_ATOMS: atom_id res chain seq x y z
N MET A 1 -21.85 30.26 38.41
CA MET A 1 -20.81 30.41 37.36
C MET A 1 -20.44 29.08 36.72
N LYS A 2 -19.96 28.09 37.49
CA LYS A 2 -19.56 26.76 37.00
C LYS A 2 -20.62 26.03 36.15
N LYS A 3 -21.89 25.98 36.59
CA LYS A 3 -22.97 25.32 35.82
C LYS A 3 -23.23 25.95 34.45
N LYS A 4 -23.16 27.28 34.33
CA LYS A 4 -23.33 27.97 33.04
C LYS A 4 -22.19 27.65 32.07
N ILE A 5 -20.96 27.61 32.58
CA ILE A 5 -19.77 27.21 31.80
C ILE A 5 -19.90 25.77 31.30
N LEU A 6 -20.31 24.84 32.17
CA LEU A 6 -20.50 23.43 31.80
C LEU A 6 -21.61 23.25 30.74
N ILE A 7 -22.69 24.03 30.81
CA ILE A 7 -23.74 24.02 29.76
C ILE A 7 -23.16 24.52 28.43
N ILE A 8 -22.40 25.63 28.44
CA ILE A 8 -21.78 26.18 27.23
C ILE A 8 -20.83 25.15 26.61
N LEU A 9 -19.95 24.54 27.41
CA LEU A 9 -19.02 23.51 26.93
C LEU A 9 -19.77 22.28 26.39
N GLY A 10 -20.84 21.84 27.04
CA GLY A 10 -21.67 20.74 26.57
C GLY A 10 -22.35 21.03 25.22
N VAL A 11 -22.81 22.27 25.00
CA VAL A 11 -23.37 22.71 23.71
C VAL A 11 -22.29 22.80 22.63
N ILE A 12 -21.11 23.35 22.95
CA ILE A 12 -19.98 23.40 22.02
C ILE A 12 -19.60 21.99 21.58
N GLY A 13 -19.47 21.07 22.53
CA GLY A 13 -19.14 19.68 22.24
C GLY A 13 -20.21 18.99 21.36
N LEU A 14 -21.49 19.24 21.65
CA LEU A 14 -22.59 18.74 20.81
C LEU A 14 -22.49 19.25 19.37
N VAL A 15 -22.18 20.54 19.18
CA VAL A 15 -21.96 21.13 17.85
C VAL A 15 -20.78 20.48 17.16
N VAL A 16 -19.65 20.27 17.85
CA VAL A 16 -18.47 19.58 17.29
C VAL A 16 -18.82 18.16 16.85
N ALA A 17 -19.56 17.40 17.66
CA ALA A 17 -19.98 16.04 17.32
C ALA A 17 -20.90 16.00 16.08
N VAL A 18 -21.85 16.94 15.97
CA VAL A 18 -22.72 17.07 14.79
C VAL A 18 -21.91 17.46 13.55
N LEU A 19 -21.00 18.42 13.67
CA LEU A 19 -20.13 18.83 12.56
C LEU A 19 -19.23 17.68 12.09
N SER A 20 -18.72 16.86 13.02
CA SER A 20 -17.94 15.66 12.71
C SER A 20 -18.73 14.66 11.86
N GLY A 21 -20.02 14.46 12.14
CA GLY A 21 -20.89 13.59 11.32
C GLY A 21 -21.28 14.23 9.98
N LEU A 22 -21.62 15.52 9.98
CA LEU A 22 -21.98 16.25 8.75
C LEU A 22 -20.82 16.37 7.75
N ALA A 23 -19.57 16.31 8.21
CA ALA A 23 -18.40 16.27 7.35
C ALA A 23 -18.40 15.08 6.37
N GLU A 24 -19.12 13.99 6.65
CA GLU A 24 -19.29 12.88 5.70
C GLU A 24 -20.18 13.25 4.50
N TRP A 25 -21.11 14.20 4.68
CA TRP A 25 -22.18 14.50 3.73
C TRP A 25 -22.03 15.88 3.07
N VAL A 26 -21.22 16.77 3.66
CA VAL A 26 -21.07 18.17 3.24
C VAL A 26 -19.63 18.44 2.79
N PRO A 27 -19.35 18.53 1.48
CA PRO A 27 -17.99 18.66 0.94
C PRO A 27 -17.21 19.90 1.41
N SER A 28 -17.90 20.98 1.79
CA SER A 28 -17.25 22.19 2.30
C SER A 28 -16.69 22.05 3.73
N LEU A 29 -17.28 21.16 4.55
CA LEU A 29 -16.77 20.82 5.88
C LEU A 29 -15.60 19.84 5.82
N ASP A 30 -15.57 19.02 4.77
CA ASP A 30 -14.46 18.13 4.43
C ASP A 30 -13.20 18.90 4.01
N THR A 31 -13.35 20.03 3.30
CA THR A 31 -12.21 20.84 2.84
C THR A 31 -11.38 21.43 3.99
N PHE A 32 -12.02 21.74 5.13
CA PHE A 32 -11.33 22.22 6.33
C PHE A 32 -10.53 21.10 7.04
N CYS A 33 -10.97 19.85 6.92
CA CYS A 33 -10.19 18.69 7.37
C CYS A 33 -9.06 18.38 6.40
N ALA A 34 -9.36 18.27 5.10
CA ALA A 34 -8.41 17.90 4.04
C ALA A 34 -7.23 18.89 3.90
N THR A 35 -7.41 20.16 4.28
CA THR A 35 -6.32 21.15 4.30
C THR A 35 -5.24 20.87 5.36
N LEU A 36 -5.55 20.06 6.38
CA LEU A 36 -4.60 19.64 7.43
C LEU A 36 -4.26 18.14 7.34
N SER A 37 -5.20 17.29 6.91
CA SER A 37 -5.06 15.84 6.74
C SER A 37 -6.31 15.21 6.09
N ASP A 38 -6.16 14.23 5.20
CA ASP A 38 -7.29 13.41 4.68
C ASP A 38 -7.95 12.50 5.75
N GLY A 39 -7.44 12.51 6.99
CA GLY A 39 -7.75 11.53 8.03
C GLY A 39 -9.12 11.66 8.73
N CYS A 40 -9.82 12.79 8.62
CA CYS A 40 -11.11 12.96 9.31
C CYS A 40 -12.19 11.96 8.85
N LYS A 41 -12.21 11.60 7.56
CA LYS A 41 -13.17 10.65 6.99
C LYS A 41 -12.95 9.23 7.52
N ASP A 42 -11.70 8.83 7.65
CA ASP A 42 -11.36 7.50 8.14
C ASP A 42 -11.69 7.36 9.64
N ALA A 43 -11.49 8.43 10.42
CA ALA A 43 -11.90 8.46 11.82
C ALA A 43 -13.44 8.47 12.02
N ALA A 44 -14.19 9.17 11.17
CA ALA A 44 -15.65 9.27 11.28
C ALA A 44 -16.38 7.93 11.03
N ARG A 45 -15.77 7.05 10.22
CA ARG A 45 -16.30 5.71 9.90
C ARG A 45 -16.08 4.68 10.99
N VAL A 46 -15.24 4.97 11.98
CA VAL A 46 -15.00 4.05 13.08
C VAL A 46 -16.26 3.94 13.94
N THR A 47 -16.68 2.71 14.20
CA THR A 47 -17.86 2.39 15.01
C THR A 47 -17.48 1.96 16.42
N PHE A 48 -18.39 2.14 17.36
CA PHE A 48 -18.31 1.59 18.70
C PHE A 48 -19.69 1.04 19.04
N LEU A 49 -19.80 -0.24 19.44
CA LEU A 49 -21.08 -0.90 19.68
C LEU A 49 -22.07 -0.73 18.50
N LEU A 50 -21.56 -0.92 17.28
CA LEU A 50 -22.26 -0.87 15.99
C LEU A 50 -22.80 0.51 15.57
N LEU A 51 -22.45 1.56 16.30
CA LEU A 51 -22.82 2.93 15.96
C LEU A 51 -21.56 3.75 15.63
N PRO A 52 -21.60 4.60 14.59
CA PRO A 52 -20.53 5.56 14.32
C PRO A 52 -20.18 6.38 15.56
N ILE A 53 -18.88 6.63 15.78
CA ILE A 53 -18.40 7.35 16.97
C ILE A 53 -19.02 8.75 17.09
N TRP A 54 -19.29 9.43 15.98
CA TRP A 54 -19.92 10.75 16.01
C TRP A 54 -21.35 10.71 16.58
N ILE A 55 -22.08 9.59 16.41
CA ILE A 55 -23.38 9.37 17.06
C ILE A 55 -23.20 9.24 18.57
N TRP A 56 -22.19 8.49 19.02
CA TRP A 56 -21.85 8.43 20.44
C TRP A 56 -21.45 9.79 21.01
N GLY A 57 -20.73 10.61 20.23
CA GLY A 57 -20.45 12.01 20.54
C GLY A 57 -21.73 12.81 20.81
N ILE A 58 -22.74 12.70 19.94
CA ILE A 58 -24.03 13.37 20.14
C ILE A 58 -24.71 12.85 21.42
N LEU A 59 -24.79 11.53 21.59
CA LEU A 59 -25.45 10.90 22.73
C LEU A 59 -24.79 11.27 24.05
N ILE A 60 -23.46 11.31 24.12
CA ILE A 60 -22.73 11.67 25.34
C ILE A 60 -22.97 13.13 25.71
N TYR A 61 -22.94 14.07 24.76
CA TYR A 61 -23.21 15.47 25.09
C TYR A 61 -24.66 15.72 25.49
N LEU A 62 -25.62 15.03 24.86
CA LEU A 62 -27.02 15.08 25.31
C LEU A 62 -27.17 14.52 26.73
N ALA A 63 -26.51 13.40 27.05
CA ALA A 63 -26.51 12.82 28.39
C ALA A 63 -25.82 13.73 29.42
N LEU A 64 -24.73 14.41 29.05
CA LEU A 64 -24.05 15.40 29.90
C LEU A 64 -24.94 16.62 30.17
N LEU A 65 -25.57 17.18 29.14
CA LEU A 65 -26.51 18.30 29.29
C LEU A 65 -27.71 17.92 30.16
N LEU A 66 -28.27 16.72 29.96
CA LEU A 66 -29.38 16.21 30.77
C LEU A 66 -28.97 15.97 32.23
N SER A 67 -27.82 15.35 32.47
CA SER A 67 -27.34 15.06 33.83
C SER A 67 -26.98 16.32 34.62
N LEU A 68 -26.50 17.39 33.97
CA LEU A 68 -26.33 18.71 34.60
C LEU A 68 -27.62 19.28 35.19
N VAL A 69 -28.76 18.94 34.60
CA VAL A 69 -30.08 19.45 35.01
C VAL A 69 -30.76 18.47 35.97
N ARG A 70 -30.75 17.18 35.65
CA ARG A 70 -31.64 16.19 36.28
C ARG A 70 -30.94 15.24 37.25
N PHE A 71 -29.65 14.96 37.06
CA PHE A 71 -28.89 13.95 37.80
C PHE A 71 -27.44 14.38 38.07
N PRO A 72 -27.22 15.48 38.83
CA PRO A 72 -25.89 16.09 38.96
C PRO A 72 -24.85 15.18 39.63
N ALA A 73 -25.29 14.24 40.47
CA ALA A 73 -24.41 13.26 41.12
C ALA A 73 -23.72 12.29 40.14
N TRP A 74 -24.30 12.08 38.95
CA TRP A 74 -23.75 11.19 37.92
C TRP A 74 -22.88 11.92 36.89
N PHE A 75 -22.88 13.26 36.92
CA PHE A 75 -22.22 14.07 35.90
C PHE A 75 -20.73 13.79 35.80
N SER A 76 -20.01 13.82 36.93
CA SER A 76 -18.56 13.57 36.97
C SER A 76 -18.17 12.14 36.58
N HIS A 77 -19.09 11.18 36.70
CA HIS A 77 -18.88 9.79 36.28
C HIS A 77 -19.07 9.63 34.76
N LEU A 78 -20.08 10.28 34.18
CA LEU A 78 -20.27 10.33 32.72
C LEU A 78 -19.10 11.01 32.01
N VAL A 79 -18.62 12.13 32.56
CA VAL A 79 -17.43 12.82 32.03
C VAL A 79 -16.20 11.91 32.08
N ALA A 80 -16.01 11.18 33.18
CA ALA A 80 -14.88 10.27 33.30
C ALA A 80 -14.95 9.10 32.31
N GLY A 81 -16.13 8.54 32.07
CA GLY A 81 -16.34 7.52 31.04
C GLY A 81 -16.03 8.06 29.64
N ALA A 82 -16.50 9.27 29.33
CA ALA A 82 -16.20 9.95 28.07
C ALA A 82 -14.69 10.14 27.86
N VAL A 83 -13.96 10.59 28.89
CA VAL A 83 -12.49 10.72 28.85
C VAL A 83 -11.83 9.37 28.52
N GLY A 84 -12.30 8.27 29.13
CA GLY A 84 -11.78 6.93 28.84
C GLY A 84 -11.92 6.53 27.37
N VAL A 85 -13.09 6.79 26.76
CA VAL A 85 -13.31 6.53 25.33
C VAL A 85 -12.46 7.45 24.46
N GLU A 86 -12.36 8.74 24.77
CA GLU A 86 -11.54 9.70 24.01
C GLU A 86 -10.05 9.32 24.01
N LEU A 87 -9.53 8.78 25.12
CA LEU A 87 -8.15 8.27 25.17
C LEU A 87 -7.93 7.12 24.17
N THR A 88 -8.92 6.24 24.01
CA THR A 88 -8.88 5.18 22.98
C THR A 88 -8.88 5.79 21.58
N LEU A 89 -9.67 6.83 21.33
CA LEU A 89 -9.72 7.50 20.03
C LEU A 89 -8.39 8.18 19.67
N ILE A 90 -7.72 8.82 20.63
CA ILE A 90 -6.38 9.38 20.43
C ILE A 90 -5.38 8.29 20.08
N TRP A 91 -5.38 7.22 20.88
CA TRP A 91 -4.51 6.08 20.63
C TRP A 91 -4.75 5.51 19.22
N LEU A 92 -6.02 5.43 18.80
CA LEU A 92 -6.39 4.95 17.48
C LEU A 92 -5.93 5.88 16.36
N MET A 93 -6.09 7.20 16.52
CA MET A 93 -5.56 8.18 15.59
C MET A 93 -4.04 8.06 15.42
N ALA A 94 -3.31 7.87 16.53
CA ALA A 94 -1.87 7.62 16.49
C ALA A 94 -1.53 6.29 15.81
N PHE A 95 -2.27 5.23 16.10
CA PHE A 95 -2.08 3.88 15.51
C PHE A 95 -2.30 3.88 14.00
N MET A 96 -3.34 4.56 13.52
CA MET A 96 -3.68 4.66 12.09
C MET A 96 -2.91 5.77 11.36
N ASN A 97 -2.07 6.53 12.06
CA ASN A 97 -1.38 7.73 11.54
C ASN A 97 -2.37 8.73 10.88
N VAL A 98 -3.53 8.92 11.52
CA VAL A 98 -4.65 9.74 11.07
C VAL A 98 -4.78 10.97 11.96
N PHE A 99 -4.95 12.15 11.36
CA PHE A 99 -5.18 13.39 12.10
C PHE A 99 -6.60 13.91 11.86
N CYS A 100 -7.42 13.99 12.93
CA CYS A 100 -8.79 14.49 12.85
C CYS A 100 -8.99 15.71 13.76
N VAL A 101 -9.22 16.88 13.16
CA VAL A 101 -9.41 18.14 13.89
C VAL A 101 -10.65 18.12 14.79
N TYR A 102 -11.72 17.44 14.37
CA TYR A 102 -12.95 17.32 15.16
C TYR A 102 -12.75 16.43 16.39
N CYS A 103 -12.02 15.32 16.27
CA CYS A 103 -11.68 14.47 17.41
C CYS A 103 -10.80 15.22 18.44
N ILE A 104 -9.84 16.00 17.97
CA ILE A 104 -8.99 16.82 18.85
C ILE A 104 -9.80 17.93 19.55
N ALA A 105 -10.68 18.60 18.80
CA ALA A 105 -11.58 19.59 19.38
C ALA A 105 -12.52 18.95 20.41
N ASN A 106 -13.03 17.75 20.13
CA ASN A 106 -13.90 17.01 21.02
C ASN A 106 -13.19 16.64 22.34
N LEU A 107 -11.99 16.08 22.24
CA LEU A 107 -11.12 15.81 23.38
C LEU A 107 -10.89 17.07 24.22
N ALA A 108 -10.55 18.19 23.59
CA ALA A 108 -10.30 19.45 24.28
C ALA A 108 -11.53 19.91 25.09
N VAL A 109 -12.73 19.78 24.51
CA VAL A 109 -13.99 20.11 25.20
C VAL A 109 -14.21 19.17 26.40
N ILE A 110 -14.05 17.86 26.23
CA ILE A 110 -14.23 16.87 27.31
C ILE A 110 -13.22 17.12 28.45
N LEU A 111 -11.97 17.43 28.14
CA LEU A 111 -10.95 17.75 29.15
C LEU A 111 -11.29 19.04 29.91
N LEU A 112 -11.78 20.08 29.22
CA LEU A 112 -12.27 21.29 29.89
C LEU A 112 -13.45 20.98 30.80
N ILE A 113 -14.41 20.17 30.35
CA ILE A 113 -15.55 19.73 31.17
C ILE A 113 -15.05 18.95 32.41
N LEU A 114 -14.08 18.06 32.26
CA LEU A 114 -13.45 17.33 33.37
C LEU A 114 -12.86 18.31 34.39
N VAL A 115 -12.07 19.30 33.95
CA VAL A 115 -11.47 20.31 34.83
C VAL A 115 -12.53 21.09 35.60
N PHE A 116 -13.58 21.56 34.93
CA PHE A 116 -14.64 22.35 35.58
C PHE A 116 -15.59 21.54 36.45
N SER A 117 -15.62 20.22 36.29
CA SER A 117 -16.49 19.29 37.02
C SER A 117 -15.77 18.40 38.02
N PHE A 118 -14.45 18.55 38.14
CA PHE A 118 -13.62 17.75 39.02
C PHE A 118 -14.05 17.88 40.49
N GLN A 119 -14.22 16.73 41.15
CA GLN A 119 -14.56 16.63 42.56
C GLN A 119 -13.66 15.59 43.23
N LYS A 120 -12.86 16.03 44.20
CA LYS A 120 -11.87 15.20 44.90
C LYS A 120 -12.50 13.96 45.55
N GLU A 121 -13.71 14.11 46.09
CA GLU A 121 -14.45 13.04 46.77
C GLU A 121 -14.84 11.87 45.85
N HIS A 122 -14.94 12.12 44.54
CA HIS A 122 -15.31 11.11 43.55
C HIS A 122 -14.12 10.62 42.72
N PHE A 123 -12.91 11.09 43.01
CA PHE A 123 -11.71 10.84 42.20
C PHE A 123 -11.52 9.36 41.88
N TRP A 124 -11.46 8.49 42.89
CA TRP A 124 -11.18 7.05 42.70
C TRP A 124 -12.26 6.35 41.89
N ARG A 125 -13.54 6.72 42.08
CA ARG A 125 -14.66 6.14 41.32
C ARG A 125 -14.62 6.62 39.87
N SER A 126 -14.40 7.90 39.63
CA SER A 126 -14.25 8.46 38.29
C SER A 126 -13.03 7.88 37.57
N LEU A 127 -11.90 7.70 38.27
CA LEU A 127 -10.72 7.06 37.69
C LEU A 127 -11.01 5.61 37.30
N ALA A 128 -11.68 4.84 38.14
CA ALA A 128 -12.07 3.46 37.82
C ALA A 128 -12.99 3.41 36.59
N ILE A 129 -13.99 4.29 36.51
CA ILE A 129 -14.90 4.38 35.35
C ILE A 129 -14.14 4.77 34.08
N CYS A 130 -13.22 5.74 34.17
CA CYS A 130 -12.38 6.15 33.05
C CYS A 130 -11.53 4.97 32.53
N LEU A 131 -10.84 4.25 33.44
CA LEU A 131 -10.03 3.10 33.08
C LEU A 131 -10.86 1.97 32.49
N LEU A 132 -12.04 1.69 33.05
CA LEU A 132 -12.96 0.69 32.51
C LEU A 132 -13.45 1.06 31.11
N ALA A 133 -13.85 2.32 30.91
CA ALA A 133 -14.28 2.81 29.60
C ALA A 133 -13.13 2.76 28.57
N PHE A 134 -11.91 3.13 28.98
CA PHE A 134 -10.71 2.99 28.16
C PHE A 134 -10.46 1.53 27.77
N VAL A 135 -10.37 0.61 28.74
CA VAL A 135 -10.11 -0.81 28.46
C VAL A 135 -11.22 -1.42 27.59
N ALA A 136 -12.49 -1.16 27.91
CA ALA A 136 -13.61 -1.68 27.13
C ALA A 136 -13.60 -1.16 25.69
N SER A 137 -13.47 0.16 25.49
CA SER A 137 -13.41 0.75 24.16
C SER A 137 -12.16 0.29 23.39
N HIS A 138 -11.01 0.16 24.05
CA HIS A 138 -9.76 -0.31 23.44
C HIS A 138 -9.80 -1.78 23.00
N LEU A 139 -10.66 -2.60 23.61
CA LEU A 139 -10.90 -3.98 23.20
C LEU A 139 -11.97 -4.10 22.11
N ILE A 140 -13.04 -3.30 22.20
CA ILE A 140 -14.21 -3.40 21.32
C ILE A 140 -13.95 -2.70 19.99
N ILE A 141 -13.52 -1.42 20.03
CA ILE A 141 -13.40 -0.58 18.82
C ILE A 141 -12.49 -1.25 17.78
N PRO A 142 -11.28 -1.73 18.12
CA PRO A 142 -10.42 -2.33 17.11
C PRO A 142 -10.94 -3.64 16.53
N ARG A 143 -11.62 -4.47 17.34
CA ARG A 143 -12.22 -5.73 16.85
C ARG A 143 -13.40 -5.47 15.92
N GLU A 144 -14.30 -4.58 16.35
CA GLU A 144 -15.49 -4.24 15.58
C GLU A 144 -15.15 -3.61 14.22
N ASN A 145 -14.05 -2.86 14.17
CA ASN A 145 -13.60 -2.16 12.96
C ASN A 145 -12.47 -2.90 12.23
N ASN A 146 -12.15 -4.13 12.61
CA ASN A 146 -11.07 -4.93 12.03
C ASN A 146 -9.70 -4.23 11.96
N LEU A 147 -9.39 -3.35 12.93
CA LEU A 147 -8.20 -2.49 12.93
C LEU A 147 -6.92 -3.25 13.31
N TYR A 148 -7.06 -4.40 13.96
CA TYR A 148 -5.95 -5.30 14.30
C TYR A 148 -5.88 -6.55 13.43
N ALA A 149 -6.61 -6.61 12.31
CA ALA A 149 -6.44 -7.70 11.36
C ALA A 149 -5.01 -7.66 10.78
N SER A 150 -4.07 -8.31 11.48
CA SER A 150 -2.83 -8.79 10.93
C SER A 150 -3.07 -10.21 10.37
N PRO A 151 -2.36 -10.59 9.31
CA PRO A 151 -2.42 -11.96 8.79
C PRO A 151 -2.00 -12.90 9.93
N GLY A 152 -2.86 -13.84 10.29
CA GLY A 152 -2.62 -14.77 11.40
C GLY A 152 -3.55 -14.70 12.62
N SER A 153 -4.77 -14.13 12.52
CA SER A 153 -5.85 -14.62 13.40
C SER A 153 -6.15 -16.08 13.03
N GLU A 154 -6.42 -16.94 14.01
CA GLU A 154 -6.91 -18.30 13.75
C GLU A 154 -8.00 -18.21 12.69
N PRO A 155 -7.90 -19.00 11.59
CA PRO A 155 -8.83 -18.86 10.48
C PRO A 155 -10.23 -19.05 11.04
N GLU A 156 -11.06 -17.99 10.94
CA GLU A 156 -12.49 -18.17 11.16
C GLU A 156 -12.93 -19.29 10.23
N GLN A 157 -13.98 -20.02 10.59
CA GLN A 157 -14.41 -21.18 9.81
C GLN A 157 -14.76 -20.86 8.34
N GLY A 158 -14.83 -19.56 7.97
CA GLY A 158 -14.92 -19.06 6.60
C GLY A 158 -13.59 -18.90 5.84
N ASP A 159 -12.44 -18.90 6.52
CA ASP A 159 -11.11 -18.81 5.92
C ASP A 159 -10.53 -20.17 5.56
N VAL A 160 -11.01 -21.27 6.15
CA VAL A 160 -10.57 -22.63 5.81
C VAL A 160 -11.23 -23.09 4.51
N LEU A 161 -10.46 -23.14 3.43
CA LEU A 161 -10.88 -23.60 2.11
C LEU A 161 -10.88 -25.12 1.98
N ALA A 162 -9.96 -25.80 2.67
CA ALA A 162 -9.90 -27.27 2.68
C ALA A 162 -9.21 -27.79 3.95
N LYS A 163 -9.38 -29.09 4.25
CA LYS A 163 -8.65 -29.78 5.33
C LYS A 163 -8.06 -31.10 4.84
N ILE A 164 -6.87 -31.44 5.35
CA ILE A 164 -6.20 -32.72 5.15
C ILE A 164 -5.81 -33.27 6.53
N GLY A 165 -6.63 -34.17 7.08
CA GLY A 165 -6.49 -34.60 8.48
C GLY A 165 -6.69 -33.42 9.42
N ASP A 166 -5.66 -33.11 10.22
CA ASP A 166 -5.64 -31.97 11.14
C ASP A 166 -5.10 -30.67 10.49
N GLU A 167 -4.54 -30.75 9.28
CA GLU A 167 -4.04 -29.60 8.54
C GLU A 167 -5.20 -28.86 7.83
N SER A 168 -5.20 -27.53 7.86
CA SER A 168 -6.20 -26.68 7.21
C SER A 168 -5.51 -25.82 6.16
N ILE A 169 -6.05 -25.80 4.93
CA ILE A 169 -5.68 -24.88 3.86
C ILE A 169 -6.63 -23.71 3.94
N THR A 170 -6.10 -22.50 3.98
CA THR A 170 -6.84 -21.27 4.17
C THR A 170 -6.82 -20.36 2.94
N GLU A 171 -7.68 -19.35 2.92
CA GLU A 171 -7.65 -18.26 1.94
C GLU A 171 -6.30 -17.52 1.97
N GLU A 172 -5.62 -17.48 3.12
CA GLU A 172 -4.27 -16.93 3.23
C GLU A 172 -3.26 -17.81 2.49
N ASP A 173 -3.31 -19.13 2.66
CA ASP A 173 -2.42 -20.07 1.96
C ASP A 173 -2.57 -19.97 0.44
N LEU A 174 -3.80 -19.76 -0.04
CA LEU A 174 -4.09 -19.56 -1.45
C LEU A 174 -3.70 -18.16 -1.93
N GLY A 175 -4.04 -17.12 -1.17
CA GLY A 175 -3.67 -15.73 -1.45
C GLY A 175 -2.17 -15.48 -1.49
N VAL A 176 -1.38 -16.33 -0.83
CA VAL A 176 0.07 -16.39 -0.95
C VAL A 176 0.49 -16.95 -2.31
N VAL A 177 -0.06 -18.10 -2.72
CA VAL A 177 0.34 -18.78 -3.96
C VAL A 177 -0.11 -18.02 -5.22
N VAL A 178 -1.31 -17.45 -5.20
CA VAL A 178 -1.89 -16.75 -6.36
C VAL A 178 -1.88 -15.23 -6.21
N GLY A 179 -1.34 -14.67 -5.13
CA GLY A 179 -1.41 -13.24 -4.81
C GLY A 179 -0.83 -12.33 -5.89
N SER A 180 0.29 -12.71 -6.50
CA SER A 180 0.88 -11.98 -7.62
C SER A 180 -0.05 -11.97 -8.85
N ARG A 181 -0.66 -13.11 -9.16
CA ARG A 181 -1.61 -13.25 -10.27
C ARG A 181 -2.92 -12.51 -10.00
N ILE A 182 -3.43 -12.56 -8.77
CA ILE A 182 -4.60 -11.79 -8.34
C ILE A 182 -4.30 -10.30 -8.51
N LEU A 183 -3.14 -9.81 -8.04
CA LEU A 183 -2.74 -8.42 -8.19
C LEU A 183 -2.65 -8.01 -9.67
N GLU A 184 -2.08 -8.86 -10.55
CA GLU A 184 -2.07 -8.61 -12.00
C GLU A 184 -3.49 -8.44 -12.55
N LEU A 185 -4.41 -9.32 -12.16
CA LEU A 185 -5.81 -9.25 -12.57
C LEU A 185 -6.53 -8.02 -11.99
N GLU A 186 -6.26 -7.67 -10.73
CA GLU A 186 -6.80 -6.46 -10.11
C GLU A 186 -6.29 -5.21 -10.82
N LYS A 187 -5.00 -5.15 -11.20
CA LYS A 187 -4.43 -4.08 -12.01
C LYS A 187 -5.10 -3.98 -13.37
N GLU A 188 -5.38 -5.11 -14.00
CA GLU A 188 -6.09 -5.15 -15.28
C GLU A 188 -7.53 -4.64 -15.14
N ILE A 189 -8.25 -5.08 -14.11
CA ILE A 189 -9.59 -4.58 -13.78
C ILE A 189 -9.54 -3.06 -13.52
N TYR A 190 -8.56 -2.60 -12.74
CA TYR A 190 -8.37 -1.18 -12.47
C TYR A 190 -8.09 -0.38 -13.74
N ARG A 191 -7.21 -0.88 -14.62
CA ARG A 191 -6.88 -0.25 -15.90
C ARG A 191 -8.12 -0.01 -16.75
N VAL A 192 -8.93 -1.06 -16.92
CA VAL A 192 -10.18 -0.96 -17.70
C VAL A 192 -11.17 0.00 -17.05
N LYS A 193 -11.34 -0.07 -15.72
CA LYS A 193 -12.21 0.87 -14.97
C LYS A 193 -11.71 2.31 -15.08
N ARG A 194 -10.40 2.53 -15.02
CA ARG A 194 -9.77 3.84 -15.09
C ARG A 194 -9.97 4.46 -16.46
N GLU A 195 -9.70 3.71 -17.51
CA GLU A 195 -9.89 4.16 -18.90
C GLU A 195 -11.33 4.60 -19.16
N GLN A 196 -12.31 3.78 -18.74
CA GLN A 196 -13.73 4.11 -18.88
C GLN A 196 -14.15 5.30 -18.01
N LEU A 197 -13.61 5.41 -16.79
CA LEU A 197 -13.86 6.57 -15.93
C LEU A 197 -13.34 7.85 -16.57
N ASP A 198 -12.12 7.83 -17.14
CA ASP A 198 -11.53 9.00 -17.78
C ASP A 198 -12.36 9.47 -18.99
N GLN A 199 -12.94 8.55 -19.78
CA GLN A 199 -13.88 8.88 -20.86
C GLN A 199 -15.16 9.56 -20.33
N LEU A 200 -15.77 9.00 -19.29
CA LEU A 200 -16.97 9.57 -18.66
C LEU A 200 -16.71 10.93 -18.01
N LEU A 201 -15.53 11.13 -17.42
CA LEU A 201 -15.11 12.41 -16.87
C LEU A 201 -14.96 13.45 -17.98
N ALA A 202 -14.28 13.10 -19.08
CA ALA A 202 -14.12 13.99 -20.22
C ALA A 202 -15.47 14.43 -20.82
N GLU A 203 -16.39 13.49 -21.04
CA GLU A 203 -17.73 13.80 -21.54
C GLU A 203 -18.48 14.77 -20.60
N ARG A 204 -18.47 14.50 -19.28
CA ARG A 204 -19.16 15.34 -18.29
C ARG A 204 -18.54 16.72 -18.16
N VAL A 205 -17.21 16.81 -18.22
CA VAL A 205 -16.48 18.08 -18.20
C VAL A 205 -16.81 18.88 -19.46
N PHE A 206 -16.70 18.29 -20.65
CA PHE A 206 -17.06 18.98 -21.89
C PHE A 206 -18.51 19.40 -21.95
N LYS A 207 -19.44 18.59 -21.42
CA LYS A 207 -20.85 18.98 -21.32
C LYS A 207 -21.04 20.22 -20.45
N LYS A 208 -20.28 20.33 -19.35
CA LYS A 208 -20.32 21.49 -18.45
C LYS A 208 -19.69 22.73 -19.08
N GLU A 209 -18.57 22.59 -19.78
CA GLU A 209 -17.93 23.68 -20.53
C GLU A 209 -18.81 24.17 -21.70
N ALA A 210 -19.38 23.25 -22.47
CA ALA A 210 -20.29 23.56 -23.57
C ALA A 210 -21.50 24.37 -23.08
N ALA A 211 -22.08 23.98 -21.94
CA ALA A 211 -23.18 24.71 -21.32
C ALA A 211 -22.79 26.14 -20.88
N GLN A 212 -21.54 26.35 -20.43
CA GLN A 212 -21.04 27.69 -20.07
C GLN A 212 -20.82 28.57 -21.31
N GLU A 213 -20.40 28.00 -22.44
CA GLU A 213 -20.26 28.70 -23.72
C GLU A 213 -21.59 28.82 -24.50
N GLY A 214 -22.68 28.24 -24.00
CA GLY A 214 -23.98 28.23 -24.68
C GLY A 214 -24.02 27.36 -25.96
N SER A 215 -23.15 26.35 -26.06
CA SER A 215 -23.07 25.43 -27.20
C SER A 215 -23.58 24.03 -26.86
N SER A 216 -23.87 23.22 -27.88
CA SER A 216 -24.08 21.78 -27.69
C SER A 216 -22.75 21.06 -27.38
N LEU A 217 -22.82 19.85 -26.83
CA LEU A 217 -21.63 19.00 -26.59
C LEU A 217 -20.90 18.70 -27.91
N ASP A 218 -21.65 18.31 -28.95
CA ASP A 218 -21.09 17.94 -30.25
C ASP A 218 -20.41 19.11 -30.93
N ASP A 219 -21.01 20.32 -30.88
CA ASP A 219 -20.41 21.53 -31.44
C ASP A 219 -19.13 21.91 -30.70
N TYR A 220 -19.14 21.81 -29.36
CA TYR A 220 -17.99 22.11 -28.53
C TYR A 220 -16.82 21.17 -28.86
N VAL A 221 -17.07 19.86 -28.86
CA VAL A 221 -16.06 18.84 -29.15
C VAL A 221 -15.54 18.97 -30.58
N THR A 222 -16.41 19.20 -31.55
CA THR A 222 -16.03 19.40 -32.97
C THR A 222 -15.14 20.64 -33.14
N LYS A 223 -15.52 21.77 -32.51
CA LYS A 223 -14.72 23.01 -32.48
C LYS A 223 -13.35 22.76 -31.87
N LYS A 224 -13.26 22.03 -30.75
CA LYS A 224 -11.98 21.71 -30.10
C LYS A 224 -11.13 20.80 -30.97
N LEU A 225 -11.67 19.69 -31.48
CA LEU A 225 -10.96 18.76 -32.37
C LEU A 225 -10.40 19.46 -33.62
N GLY A 226 -11.16 20.39 -34.21
CA GLY A 226 -10.71 21.19 -35.35
C GLY A 226 -9.57 22.16 -35.03
N SER A 227 -9.39 22.53 -33.76
CA SER A 227 -8.34 23.45 -33.31
C SER A 227 -7.04 22.77 -32.88
N ILE A 228 -7.02 21.43 -32.74
CA ILE A 228 -5.82 20.69 -32.30
C ILE A 228 -4.88 20.53 -33.50
N PRO A 229 -3.67 21.14 -33.48
CA PRO A 229 -2.69 20.96 -34.54
C PRO A 229 -2.02 19.60 -34.39
N VAL A 230 -2.45 18.63 -35.21
CA VAL A 230 -1.82 17.30 -35.28
C VAL A 230 -1.20 17.13 -36.65
N GLN A 231 0.07 16.71 -36.67
CA GLN A 231 0.76 16.29 -37.88
C GLN A 231 1.21 14.85 -37.72
N VAL A 232 1.00 14.05 -38.77
CA VAL A 232 1.51 12.68 -38.89
C VAL A 232 2.56 12.68 -40.00
N THR A 233 3.78 12.25 -39.66
CA THR A 233 4.89 12.19 -40.63
C THR A 233 4.78 10.93 -41.49
N ASP A 234 5.44 10.93 -42.65
CA ASP A 234 5.53 9.75 -43.50
C ASP A 234 6.24 8.58 -42.80
N GLU A 235 7.21 8.88 -41.93
CA GLU A 235 7.93 7.88 -41.13
C GLU A 235 6.99 7.17 -40.15
N GLU A 236 6.08 7.89 -39.50
CA GLU A 236 5.08 7.30 -38.61
C GLU A 236 4.08 6.40 -39.36
N VAL A 237 3.71 6.80 -40.58
CA VAL A 237 2.83 6.00 -41.45
C VAL A 237 3.52 4.70 -41.85
N GLU A 238 4.79 4.77 -42.24
CA GLU A 238 5.55 3.57 -42.64
C GLU A 238 5.84 2.65 -41.46
N ALA A 239 6.23 3.19 -40.30
CA ALA A 239 6.41 2.40 -39.08
C ALA A 239 5.12 1.64 -38.71
N TYR A 240 3.98 2.33 -38.74
CA TYR A 240 2.69 1.69 -38.47
C TYR A 240 2.34 0.63 -39.51
N TYR A 241 2.64 0.87 -40.80
CA TYR A 241 2.42 -0.11 -41.86
C TYR A 241 3.22 -1.40 -41.63
N GLU A 242 4.52 -1.27 -41.34
CA GLU A 242 5.45 -2.39 -41.11
C GLU A 242 5.10 -3.18 -39.85
N GLU A 243 4.84 -2.50 -38.73
CA GLU A 243 4.45 -3.14 -37.46
C GLU A 243 3.13 -3.93 -37.57
N ASN A 244 2.31 -3.62 -38.57
CA ASN A 244 0.99 -4.20 -38.78
C ASN A 244 0.87 -5.00 -40.09
N GLU A 245 1.98 -5.43 -40.72
CA GLU A 245 1.99 -6.04 -42.06
C GLU A 245 0.95 -7.17 -42.22
N GLY A 246 0.79 -8.01 -41.19
CA GLY A 246 -0.17 -9.11 -41.17
C GLY A 246 -1.65 -8.69 -41.24
N ARG A 247 -2.00 -7.43 -40.99
CA ARG A 247 -3.37 -6.89 -41.08
C ARG A 247 -3.77 -6.55 -42.51
N TRP A 248 -2.81 -6.46 -43.43
CA TRP A 248 -3.03 -5.96 -44.79
C TRP A 248 -3.15 -7.08 -45.83
N ILE A 249 -3.07 -8.34 -45.44
CA ILE A 249 -3.09 -9.51 -46.34
C ILE A 249 -4.33 -9.52 -47.25
N GLU A 250 -5.48 -9.04 -46.74
CA GLU A 250 -6.74 -8.97 -47.49
C GLU A 250 -6.99 -7.62 -48.18
N TRP A 251 -6.05 -6.68 -48.08
CA TRP A 251 -6.18 -5.36 -48.70
C TRP A 251 -6.08 -5.47 -50.22
N LYS A 252 -7.11 -4.97 -50.92
CA LYS A 252 -7.20 -5.02 -52.39
C LYS A 252 -6.88 -3.69 -53.09
N GLY A 253 -6.63 -2.63 -52.32
CA GLY A 253 -6.29 -1.30 -52.85
C GLY A 253 -4.80 -1.12 -53.08
N THR A 254 -4.43 0.07 -53.52
CA THR A 254 -3.02 0.45 -53.68
C THR A 254 -2.35 0.74 -52.34
N ARG A 255 -1.00 0.71 -52.33
CA ARG A 255 -0.21 1.10 -51.15
C ARG A 255 -0.42 2.56 -50.77
N GLU A 256 -0.60 3.45 -51.75
CA GLU A 256 -0.82 4.87 -51.50
C GLU A 256 -2.17 5.15 -50.83
N GLU A 257 -3.23 4.46 -51.28
CA GLU A 257 -4.54 4.53 -50.62
C GLU A 257 -4.47 4.02 -49.17
N LEU A 258 -3.68 2.97 -48.93
CA LEU A 258 -3.48 2.45 -47.57
C LEU A 258 -2.68 3.42 -46.70
N ARG A 259 -1.60 4.03 -47.22
CA ARG A 259 -0.86 5.10 -46.53
C ARG A 259 -1.76 6.26 -46.15
N GLY A 260 -2.64 6.69 -47.07
CA GLY A 260 -3.63 7.73 -46.79
C GLY A 260 -4.61 7.35 -45.67
N ARG A 261 -5.08 6.10 -45.66
CA ARG A 261 -5.95 5.58 -44.58
C ARG A 261 -5.23 5.51 -43.24
N ILE A 262 -3.99 5.02 -43.22
CA ILE A 262 -3.15 4.94 -42.02
C ILE A 262 -2.91 6.35 -41.48
N ARG A 263 -2.55 7.32 -42.34
CA ARG A 263 -2.36 8.71 -41.93
C ARG A 263 -3.61 9.28 -41.27
N ASN A 264 -4.77 9.14 -41.91
CA ASN A 264 -6.03 9.62 -41.34
C ASN A 264 -6.34 8.94 -39.99
N PHE A 265 -6.10 7.64 -39.86
CA PHE A 265 -6.29 6.92 -38.60
C PHE A 265 -5.38 7.46 -37.49
N LEU A 266 -4.08 7.61 -37.78
CA LEU A 266 -3.10 8.14 -36.83
C LEU A 266 -3.40 9.59 -36.45
N GLU A 267 -3.87 10.42 -37.40
CA GLU A 267 -4.28 11.80 -37.14
C GLU A 267 -5.47 11.83 -36.18
N GLN A 268 -6.49 11.00 -36.40
CA GLN A 268 -7.64 10.91 -35.50
C GLN A 268 -7.25 10.39 -34.11
N GLN A 269 -6.37 9.38 -34.05
CA GLN A 269 -5.87 8.83 -32.80
C GLN A 269 -5.10 9.90 -31.99
N LYS A 270 -4.19 10.63 -32.63
CA LYS A 270 -3.44 11.73 -31.98
C LYS A 270 -4.37 12.86 -31.54
N LYS A 271 -5.34 13.26 -32.38
CA LYS A 271 -6.33 14.29 -32.01
C LYS A 271 -7.14 13.87 -30.78
N TYR A 272 -7.55 12.60 -30.71
CA TYR A 272 -8.26 12.05 -29.55
C TYR A 272 -7.38 12.09 -28.28
N VAL A 273 -6.10 11.72 -28.36
CA VAL A 273 -5.17 11.80 -27.23
C VAL A 273 -5.04 13.24 -26.72
N GLU A 274 -4.86 14.21 -27.62
CA GLU A 274 -4.78 15.63 -27.24
C GLU A 274 -6.11 16.16 -26.67
N LEU A 275 -7.25 15.71 -27.21
CA LEU A 275 -8.56 16.03 -26.66
C LEU A 275 -8.72 15.51 -25.22
N MET A 276 -8.30 14.27 -24.95
CA MET A 276 -8.36 13.69 -23.60
C MET A 276 -7.41 14.41 -22.62
N LYS A 277 -6.21 14.83 -23.07
CA LYS A 277 -5.32 15.69 -22.27
C LYS A 277 -5.97 17.03 -21.96
N PHE A 278 -6.66 17.62 -22.93
CA PHE A 278 -7.40 18.86 -22.72
C PHE A 278 -8.53 18.66 -21.70
N ALA A 279 -9.32 17.61 -21.82
CA ALA A 279 -10.34 17.25 -20.83
C ALA A 279 -9.74 17.12 -19.41
N LYS A 280 -8.59 16.43 -19.30
CA LYS A 280 -7.86 16.27 -18.04
C LYS A 280 -7.47 17.61 -17.41
N SER A 281 -7.01 18.56 -18.23
CA SER A 281 -6.61 19.90 -17.75
C SER A 281 -7.77 20.69 -17.14
N LEU A 282 -9.00 20.37 -17.52
CA LEU A 282 -10.22 21.02 -17.05
C LEU A 282 -10.82 20.36 -15.81
N GLU A 283 -10.33 19.19 -15.39
CA GLU A 283 -10.88 18.45 -14.24
C GLU A 283 -10.82 19.26 -12.95
N ALA A 284 -9.68 19.90 -12.67
CA ALA A 284 -9.46 20.67 -11.44
C ALA A 284 -10.40 21.87 -11.34
N SER A 285 -10.53 22.66 -12.41
CA SER A 285 -11.46 23.79 -12.48
C SER A 285 -12.93 23.35 -12.40
N ASN A 286 -13.21 22.11 -12.80
CA ASN A 286 -14.53 21.53 -12.72
C ASN A 286 -14.84 20.79 -11.42
N GLY A 287 -13.92 20.79 -10.46
CA GLY A 287 -14.10 20.17 -9.14
C GLY A 287 -14.20 18.65 -9.20
N VAL A 288 -13.55 18.01 -10.18
CA VAL A 288 -13.53 16.56 -10.31
C VAL A 288 -12.72 15.94 -9.17
N VAL A 289 -13.33 15.01 -8.45
CA VAL A 289 -12.69 14.19 -7.42
C VAL A 289 -12.85 12.72 -7.79
N VAL A 290 -11.73 11.99 -7.84
CA VAL A 290 -11.71 10.57 -8.22
C VAL A 290 -11.56 9.70 -6.98
N TYR A 291 -12.54 8.81 -6.76
CA TYR A 291 -12.54 7.85 -5.64
C TYR A 291 -12.14 6.43 -6.06
N LEU A 292 -11.79 6.21 -7.34
CA LEU A 292 -11.33 4.91 -7.83
C LEU A 292 -9.97 4.60 -7.18
N LYS A 293 -9.95 3.60 -6.30
CA LYS A 293 -8.73 3.15 -5.60
C LYS A 293 -7.88 2.29 -6.52
N GLU A 294 -6.58 2.55 -6.54
CA GLU A 294 -5.61 1.70 -7.23
C GLU A 294 -5.37 0.41 -6.41
N PRO A 295 -5.26 -0.76 -7.07
CA PRO A 295 -4.87 -1.99 -6.40
C PRO A 295 -3.49 -1.85 -5.78
N THR A 296 -3.43 -1.93 -4.46
CA THR A 296 -2.17 -1.87 -3.72
C THR A 296 -1.65 -3.27 -3.47
N MET A 297 -0.34 -3.46 -3.63
CA MET A 297 0.32 -4.71 -3.27
C MET A 297 0.14 -4.98 -1.78
N ARG A 298 -0.28 -6.20 -1.42
CA ARG A 298 -0.29 -6.63 -0.02
C ARG A 298 1.13 -6.54 0.53
N VAL A 299 1.27 -5.96 1.72
CA VAL A 299 2.57 -5.82 2.38
C VAL A 299 2.90 -7.14 3.05
N SER A 300 3.86 -7.88 2.51
CA SER A 300 4.36 -9.10 3.14
C SER A 300 5.42 -8.73 4.16
N LYS A 301 5.20 -9.13 5.42
CA LYS A 301 6.27 -9.11 6.43
C LYS A 301 7.22 -10.26 6.10
N VAL A 302 8.46 -9.89 5.82
CA VAL A 302 9.56 -10.81 5.52
C VAL A 302 10.57 -10.67 6.62
N SER A 303 10.94 -11.80 7.23
CA SER A 303 12.04 -11.81 8.18
C SER A 303 13.33 -11.45 7.45
N ILE A 304 14.10 -10.53 8.03
CA ILE A 304 15.43 -10.16 7.50
C ILE A 304 16.55 -10.58 8.44
N ASP A 305 16.21 -11.24 9.54
CA ASP A 305 17.13 -11.59 10.61
C ASP A 305 18.03 -12.76 10.19
N GLY A 306 19.34 -12.63 10.41
CA GLY A 306 20.32 -13.65 10.04
C GLY A 306 20.62 -13.74 8.53
N ASN A 307 19.97 -12.92 7.70
CA ASN A 307 20.28 -12.83 6.28
C ASN A 307 21.42 -11.82 6.01
N PRO A 308 22.27 -12.06 5.01
CA PRO A 308 23.27 -11.10 4.57
C PRO A 308 22.65 -9.75 4.23
N SER A 309 23.14 -8.68 4.84
CA SER A 309 22.65 -7.32 4.61
C SER A 309 23.77 -6.33 4.26
N TYR A 310 23.47 -5.40 3.36
CA TYR A 310 24.35 -4.33 2.92
C TYR A 310 23.69 -2.97 3.18
N GLY A 311 24.46 -2.00 3.69
CA GLY A 311 23.97 -0.68 4.04
C GLY A 311 23.50 -0.56 5.50
N PRO A 312 23.09 0.64 5.94
CA PRO A 312 22.77 0.90 7.33
C PRO A 312 21.45 0.22 7.76
N PRO A 313 21.35 -0.31 8.99
CA PRO A 313 20.18 -1.05 9.46
C PRO A 313 18.91 -0.20 9.57
N ASP A 314 19.06 1.13 9.73
CA ASP A 314 18.03 2.15 9.86
C ASP A 314 17.75 2.91 8.56
N ALA A 315 18.21 2.39 7.42
CA ALA A 315 17.92 2.97 6.11
C ALA A 315 16.39 3.12 5.89
N PRO A 316 15.91 4.24 5.32
CA PRO A 316 14.48 4.48 5.08
C PRO A 316 13.86 3.51 4.04
N VAL A 317 14.70 2.82 3.26
CA VAL A 317 14.27 1.84 2.28
C VAL A 317 15.01 0.53 2.52
N THR A 318 14.25 -0.54 2.78
CA THR A 318 14.76 -1.91 2.80
C THR A 318 14.32 -2.65 1.55
N VAL A 319 15.27 -3.26 0.84
CA VAL A 319 15.04 -4.13 -0.31
C VAL A 319 15.47 -5.54 0.04
N VAL A 320 14.54 -6.48 0.02
CA VAL A 320 14.84 -7.92 0.14
C VAL A 320 14.87 -8.52 -1.25
N GLU A 321 16.00 -9.07 -1.65
CA GLU A 321 16.19 -9.76 -2.92
C GLU A 321 16.13 -11.27 -2.72
N PHE A 322 15.22 -11.94 -3.42
CA PHE A 322 15.22 -13.40 -3.58
C PHE A 322 15.89 -13.75 -4.89
N SER A 323 17.01 -14.48 -4.82
CA SER A 323 17.88 -14.68 -5.97
C SER A 323 18.44 -16.09 -6.05
N ASP A 324 18.90 -16.46 -7.25
CA ASP A 324 19.47 -17.76 -7.58
C ASP A 324 20.72 -17.56 -8.45
N TYR A 325 21.84 -18.13 -8.02
CA TYR A 325 23.16 -17.99 -8.67
C TYR A 325 23.25 -18.61 -10.09
N GLN A 326 22.39 -19.58 -10.42
CA GLN A 326 22.29 -20.17 -11.76
C GLN A 326 21.21 -19.50 -12.62
N CYS A 327 20.41 -18.57 -12.08
CA CYS A 327 19.36 -17.91 -12.84
C CYS A 327 19.93 -16.84 -13.81
N PRO A 328 19.65 -16.94 -15.13
CA PRO A 328 20.12 -15.96 -16.11
C PRO A 328 19.64 -14.53 -15.84
N ALA A 329 18.39 -14.36 -15.41
CA ALA A 329 17.82 -13.05 -15.11
C ALA A 329 18.47 -12.41 -13.87
N CYS A 330 18.75 -13.21 -12.83
CA CYS A 330 19.46 -12.73 -11.64
C CYS A 330 20.86 -12.25 -12.00
N ARG A 331 21.57 -13.05 -12.80
CA ARG A 331 22.90 -12.71 -13.30
C ARG A 331 22.92 -11.41 -14.12
N SER A 332 22.00 -11.26 -15.06
CA SER A 332 21.86 -10.05 -15.86
C SER A 332 21.54 -8.82 -14.98
N GLY A 333 20.63 -9.00 -14.02
CA GLY A 333 20.22 -7.96 -13.07
C GLY A 333 21.28 -7.58 -12.04
N HIS A 334 22.27 -8.43 -11.76
CA HIS A 334 23.28 -8.20 -10.72
C HIS A 334 24.03 -6.87 -10.89
N SER A 335 24.39 -6.52 -12.13
CA SER A 335 25.06 -5.24 -12.42
C SER A 335 24.19 -4.02 -12.05
N VAL A 336 22.87 -4.12 -12.24
CA VAL A 336 21.91 -3.10 -11.85
C VAL A 336 21.78 -3.04 -10.32
N VAL A 337 21.72 -4.19 -9.65
CA VAL A 337 21.71 -4.29 -8.18
C VAL A 337 22.94 -3.62 -7.57
N VAL A 338 24.14 -3.94 -8.07
CA VAL A 338 25.40 -3.31 -7.62
C VAL A 338 25.33 -1.78 -7.81
N LYS A 339 24.88 -1.32 -8.99
CA LYS A 339 24.74 0.11 -9.27
C LYS A 339 23.74 0.80 -8.35
N LEU A 340 22.61 0.15 -8.01
CA LEU A 340 21.60 0.69 -7.10
C LEU A 340 22.14 0.80 -5.67
N ARG A 341 22.83 -0.24 -5.17
CA ARG A 341 23.47 -0.21 -3.84
C ARG A 341 24.45 0.94 -3.70
N GLU A 342 25.24 1.22 -4.74
CA GLU A 342 26.17 2.36 -4.73
C GLU A 342 25.46 3.71 -4.88
N THR A 343 24.51 3.84 -5.81
CA THR A 343 23.78 5.09 -6.07
C THR A 343 22.98 5.56 -4.85
N TYR A 344 22.42 4.62 -4.08
CA TYR A 344 21.61 4.89 -2.89
C TYR A 344 22.31 4.54 -1.58
N LYS A 345 23.65 4.48 -1.59
CA LYS A 345 24.45 4.21 -0.40
C LYS A 345 24.04 5.11 0.78
N GLY A 346 23.87 4.50 1.95
CA GLY A 346 23.41 5.18 3.16
C GLY A 346 21.89 5.42 3.25
N ARG A 347 21.14 5.23 2.16
CA ARG A 347 19.66 5.35 2.12
C ARG A 347 18.95 4.02 1.86
N LEU A 348 19.71 2.97 1.55
CA LEU A 348 19.23 1.67 1.17
C LEU A 348 19.82 0.60 2.09
N ARG A 349 18.96 -0.25 2.66
CA ARG A 349 19.33 -1.52 3.28
C ARG A 349 18.98 -2.63 2.30
N TRP A 350 19.98 -3.29 1.74
CA TRP A 350 19.79 -4.46 0.89
C TRP A 350 19.90 -5.72 1.73
N VAL A 351 18.97 -6.64 1.59
CA VAL A 351 18.96 -7.94 2.27
C VAL A 351 18.88 -9.02 1.20
N PHE A 352 19.77 -10.00 1.26
CA PHE A 352 19.80 -11.09 0.29
C PHE A 352 19.18 -12.35 0.90
N LYS A 353 18.28 -12.99 0.15
CA LYS A 353 17.66 -14.28 0.47
C LYS A 353 17.88 -15.27 -0.65
N ASP A 354 18.29 -16.48 -0.26
CA ASP A 354 18.57 -17.56 -1.19
C ASP A 354 17.26 -18.17 -1.69
N PHE A 355 17.05 -18.20 -3.01
CA PHE A 355 15.91 -18.88 -3.62
C PHE A 355 16.31 -19.79 -4.78
N PRO A 356 17.16 -20.81 -4.53
CA PRO A 356 17.58 -21.74 -5.57
C PRO A 356 16.37 -22.50 -6.14
N LEU A 357 16.13 -22.33 -7.44
CA LEU A 357 15.04 -22.97 -8.16
C LEU A 357 15.33 -24.46 -8.31
N ARG A 358 14.31 -25.32 -8.16
CA ARG A 358 14.48 -26.80 -8.25
C ARG A 358 15.12 -27.29 -9.54
N ARG A 359 14.99 -26.53 -10.62
CA ARG A 359 15.58 -26.82 -11.95
C ARG A 359 17.09 -26.52 -12.02
N HIS A 360 17.63 -25.73 -11.08
CA HIS A 360 19.02 -25.34 -11.01
C HIS A 360 19.75 -26.20 -9.96
N LYS A 361 20.37 -27.28 -10.44
CA LYS A 361 20.89 -28.36 -9.58
C LYS A 361 22.03 -27.95 -8.65
N GLU A 362 22.77 -26.90 -9.00
CA GLU A 362 23.97 -26.45 -8.27
C GLU A 362 23.71 -25.16 -7.48
N ALA A 363 22.56 -24.51 -7.68
CA ALA A 363 22.23 -23.23 -7.04
C ALA A 363 22.16 -23.34 -5.51
N ALA A 364 21.67 -24.45 -4.97
CA ALA A 364 21.62 -24.67 -3.52
C ALA A 364 23.03 -24.76 -2.92
N LEU A 365 23.93 -25.51 -3.57
CA LEU A 365 25.33 -25.61 -3.13
C LEU A 365 26.05 -24.26 -3.22
N ALA A 366 25.80 -23.50 -4.30
CA ALA A 366 26.35 -22.15 -4.46
C ALA A 366 25.84 -21.17 -3.37
N ALA A 367 24.58 -21.28 -2.98
CA ALA A 367 24.01 -20.50 -1.88
C ALA A 367 24.66 -20.82 -0.53
N GLU A 368 24.84 -22.10 -0.22
CA GLU A 368 25.56 -22.53 0.98
C GLU A 368 27.02 -22.05 0.98
N ALA A 369 27.71 -22.15 -0.16
CA ALA A 369 29.06 -21.63 -0.36
C ALA A 369 29.15 -20.11 -0.14
N ALA A 370 28.20 -19.34 -0.67
CA ALA A 370 28.17 -17.89 -0.43
C ALA A 370 28.01 -17.56 1.06
N ARG A 371 27.17 -18.29 1.79
CA ARG A 371 27.03 -18.11 3.24
C ARG A 371 28.29 -18.50 4.01
N CYS A 372 28.96 -19.58 3.62
CA CYS A 372 30.26 -19.96 4.19
C CYS A 372 31.35 -18.90 3.95
N ALA A 373 31.36 -18.25 2.79
CA ALA A 373 32.22 -17.08 2.54
C ALA A 373 31.82 -15.88 3.43
N GLY A 374 30.52 -15.74 3.72
CA GLY A 374 29.97 -14.77 4.65
C GLY A 374 30.44 -14.96 6.10
N GLU A 375 30.60 -16.20 6.57
CA GLU A 375 31.19 -16.48 7.90
C GLU A 375 32.63 -15.93 8.02
N GLN A 376 33.33 -15.81 6.88
CA GLN A 376 34.68 -15.24 6.78
C GLN A 376 34.67 -13.76 6.34
N GLY A 377 33.51 -13.11 6.35
CA GLY A 377 33.36 -11.68 6.06
C GLY A 377 33.38 -11.29 4.59
N LYS A 378 33.28 -12.24 3.65
CA LYS A 378 33.33 -11.98 2.19
C LYS A 378 32.10 -12.45 1.42
N PHE A 379 30.91 -12.30 2.02
CA PHE A 379 29.66 -12.72 1.37
C PHE A 379 29.46 -12.03 0.01
N TRP A 380 29.62 -10.70 -0.03
CA TRP A 380 29.29 -9.89 -1.21
C TRP A 380 30.29 -10.06 -2.34
N GLU A 381 31.58 -10.16 -2.00
CA GLU A 381 32.65 -10.43 -2.96
C GLU A 381 32.51 -11.83 -3.56
N TYR A 382 32.14 -12.83 -2.74
CA TYR A 382 31.88 -14.18 -3.22
C TYR A 382 30.63 -14.23 -4.12
N GLN A 383 29.56 -13.52 -3.75
CA GLN A 383 28.38 -13.34 -4.58
C GLN A 383 28.73 -12.73 -5.95
N ASP A 384 29.58 -11.70 -5.98
CA ASP A 384 30.04 -11.07 -7.23
C ASP A 384 30.77 -12.08 -8.13
N VAL A 385 31.60 -12.96 -7.55
CA VAL A 385 32.28 -14.04 -8.29
C VAL A 385 31.27 -15.05 -8.85
N LEU A 386 30.27 -15.46 -8.06
CA LEU A 386 29.25 -16.40 -8.52
C LEU A 386 28.43 -15.85 -9.70
N TYR A 387 27.96 -14.60 -9.60
CA TYR A 387 27.25 -13.94 -10.72
C TYR A 387 28.18 -13.54 -11.88
N GLY A 388 29.49 -13.42 -11.66
CA GLY A 388 30.48 -13.25 -12.72
C GLY A 388 30.84 -14.53 -13.46
N SER A 389 30.73 -15.69 -12.82
CA SER A 389 31.23 -16.98 -13.35
C SER A 389 30.26 -17.66 -14.31
N GLN A 390 30.70 -17.94 -15.55
CA GLN A 390 29.92 -18.70 -16.54
C GLN A 390 30.11 -20.23 -16.45
N ILE A 391 30.81 -20.72 -15.41
CA ILE A 391 31.20 -22.12 -15.25
C ILE A 391 30.30 -22.79 -14.22
N ALA A 392 30.21 -24.14 -14.27
CA ALA A 392 29.52 -24.96 -13.28
C ALA A 392 30.03 -24.73 -11.84
N PHE A 393 29.10 -24.79 -10.88
CA PHE A 393 29.35 -24.62 -9.45
C PHE A 393 29.62 -25.96 -8.76
N THR A 394 30.65 -26.68 -9.19
CA THR A 394 31.11 -27.90 -8.50
C THR A 394 31.80 -27.55 -7.18
N PRO A 395 31.87 -28.47 -6.20
CA PRO A 395 32.56 -28.23 -4.93
C PRO A 395 33.99 -27.71 -5.10
N GLU A 396 34.75 -28.26 -6.04
CA GLU A 396 36.14 -27.88 -6.33
C GLU A 396 36.23 -26.45 -6.86
N ARG A 397 35.29 -26.04 -7.71
CA ARG A 397 35.23 -24.68 -8.25
C ARG A 397 34.82 -23.67 -7.20
N LEU A 398 33.85 -24.00 -6.36
CA LEU A 398 33.42 -23.15 -5.26
C LEU A 398 34.57 -22.92 -4.26
N GLU A 399 35.35 -23.95 -3.96
CA GLU A 399 36.56 -23.82 -3.15
C GLU A 399 37.65 -23.00 -3.85
N GLN A 400 37.82 -23.17 -5.17
CA GLN A 400 38.76 -22.34 -5.93
C GLN A 400 38.39 -20.85 -5.85
N PHE A 401 37.11 -20.50 -6.04
CA PHE A 401 36.64 -19.12 -5.90
C PHE A 401 36.91 -18.55 -4.50
N ALA A 402 36.78 -19.38 -3.46
CA ALA A 402 37.09 -18.98 -2.09
C ALA A 402 38.59 -18.65 -1.94
N GLY A 403 39.45 -19.52 -2.50
CA GLY A 403 40.90 -19.34 -2.51
C GLY A 403 41.34 -18.08 -3.28
N ASP A 404 40.73 -17.81 -4.44
CA ASP A 404 41.01 -16.62 -5.25
C ASP A 404 40.65 -15.31 -4.51
N LEU A 405 39.66 -15.38 -3.62
CA LEU A 405 39.29 -14.30 -2.71
C LEU A 405 40.11 -14.27 -1.42
N GLY A 406 41.08 -15.17 -1.25
CA GLY A 406 41.93 -15.25 -0.05
C GLY A 406 41.20 -15.70 1.21
N LEU A 407 40.13 -16.49 1.06
CA LEU A 407 39.47 -17.16 2.18
C LEU A 407 40.31 -18.34 2.70
N ASN A 408 40.11 -18.74 3.94
CA ASN A 408 40.65 -19.99 4.45
C ASN A 408 39.87 -21.16 3.82
N ASN A 409 40.54 -21.88 2.92
CA ASN A 409 39.94 -22.99 2.19
C ASN A 409 39.57 -24.18 3.06
N GLU A 410 40.32 -24.46 4.14
CA GLU A 410 40.00 -25.55 5.07
C GLU A 410 38.68 -25.26 5.79
N SER A 411 38.57 -24.09 6.43
CA SER A 411 37.33 -23.66 7.11
C SER A 411 36.15 -23.53 6.14
N PHE A 412 36.39 -23.03 4.92
CA PHE A 412 35.36 -22.94 3.89
C PHE A 412 34.85 -24.33 3.48
N ARG A 413 35.76 -25.25 3.18
CA ARG A 413 35.45 -26.63 2.78
C ARG A 413 34.67 -27.35 3.87
N GLU A 414 35.09 -27.25 5.13
CA GLU A 414 34.37 -27.83 6.26
C GLU A 414 32.94 -27.26 6.41
N CYS A 415 32.78 -25.95 6.25
CA CYS A 415 31.47 -25.30 6.31
C CYS A 415 30.53 -25.83 5.21
N VAL A 416 31.01 -25.90 3.95
CA VAL A 416 30.21 -26.38 2.82
C VAL A 416 29.90 -27.87 2.95
N GLN A 417 30.88 -28.71 3.28
CA GLN A 417 30.69 -30.16 3.37
C GLN A 417 29.78 -30.57 4.53
N SER A 418 29.78 -29.82 5.63
CA SER A 418 28.87 -30.08 6.76
C SER A 418 27.42 -29.66 6.48
N GLY A 419 27.16 -28.93 5.38
CA GLY A 419 25.83 -28.40 5.06
C GLY A 419 25.34 -27.39 6.09
N ARG A 420 26.26 -26.67 6.75
CA ARG A 420 25.97 -25.81 7.92
C ARG A 420 24.88 -24.78 7.65
N HIS A 421 24.78 -24.30 6.42
CA HIS A 421 23.79 -23.29 6.04
C HIS A 421 22.57 -23.83 5.30
N LYS A 422 22.50 -25.14 5.06
CA LYS A 422 21.38 -25.78 4.36
C LYS A 422 20.02 -25.39 4.95
N ALA A 423 19.87 -25.47 6.27
CA ALA A 423 18.63 -25.11 6.95
C ALA A 423 18.25 -23.63 6.75
N SER A 424 19.24 -22.72 6.71
CA SER A 424 18.97 -21.31 6.45
C SER A 424 18.51 -21.06 5.01
N VAL A 425 19.10 -21.75 4.04
CA VAL A 425 18.68 -21.69 2.63
C VAL A 425 17.27 -22.27 2.48
N GLU A 426 16.98 -23.40 3.11
CA GLU A 426 15.65 -24.01 3.12
C GLU A 426 14.59 -23.10 3.77
N ASN A 427 14.95 -22.38 4.84
CA ASN A 427 14.08 -21.39 5.47
C ASN A 427 13.79 -20.19 4.54
N ASP A 428 14.80 -19.67 3.83
CA ASP A 428 14.58 -18.61 2.84
C ASP A 428 13.64 -19.07 1.72
N ILE A 429 13.78 -20.32 1.25
CA ILE A 429 12.90 -20.92 0.24
C ILE A 429 11.47 -21.09 0.76
N ALA A 430 11.31 -21.58 1.99
CA ALA A 430 10.02 -21.75 2.62
C ALA A 430 9.33 -20.39 2.80
N GLU A 431 10.07 -19.38 3.25
CA GLU A 431 9.57 -18.03 3.40
C GLU A 431 9.20 -17.41 2.05
N ALA A 432 10.04 -17.54 1.02
CA ALA A 432 9.75 -17.08 -0.34
C ALA A 432 8.40 -17.64 -0.83
N ARG A 433 8.20 -18.96 -0.69
CA ARG A 433 6.95 -19.61 -1.06
C ARG A 433 5.77 -19.10 -0.22
N ARG A 434 5.96 -18.94 1.09
CA ARG A 434 4.97 -18.41 2.05
C ARG A 434 4.56 -16.97 1.73
N ILE A 435 5.34 -16.21 0.97
CA ILE A 435 5.00 -14.84 0.60
C ILE A 435 4.70 -14.67 -0.90
N GLY A 436 4.55 -15.78 -1.63
CA GLY A 436 4.16 -15.78 -3.04
C GLY A 436 5.28 -15.50 -4.03
N VAL A 437 6.54 -15.59 -3.59
CA VAL A 437 7.70 -15.54 -4.47
C VAL A 437 7.85 -16.90 -5.15
N ASP A 438 7.59 -16.93 -6.46
CA ASP A 438 7.65 -18.13 -7.29
C ASP A 438 8.79 -18.11 -8.34
N ARG A 439 9.48 -16.97 -8.44
CA ARG A 439 10.52 -16.70 -9.45
C ARG A 439 11.66 -15.85 -8.90
N THR A 440 12.76 -15.85 -9.63
CA THR A 440 13.95 -15.05 -9.35
C THR A 440 14.38 -14.24 -10.60
N PRO A 441 14.86 -13.00 -10.45
CA PRO A 441 14.92 -12.27 -9.19
C PRO A 441 13.52 -11.76 -8.81
N SER A 442 13.25 -11.74 -7.51
CA SER A 442 12.08 -11.05 -6.94
C SER A 442 12.57 -10.11 -5.85
N PHE A 443 11.99 -8.92 -5.79
CA PHE A 443 12.38 -7.88 -4.85
C PHE A 443 11.22 -7.52 -3.95
N ILE A 444 11.48 -7.26 -2.67
CA ILE A 444 10.47 -6.74 -1.74
C ILE A 444 10.97 -5.42 -1.20
N ILE A 445 10.29 -4.33 -1.56
CA ILE A 445 10.69 -2.96 -1.24
C ILE A 445 9.75 -2.44 -0.16
N ASN A 446 10.25 -2.25 1.07
CA ASN A 446 9.45 -1.87 2.24
C ASN A 446 8.18 -2.75 2.38
N GLY A 447 8.37 -4.07 2.23
CA GLY A 447 7.32 -5.08 2.34
C GLY A 447 6.43 -5.24 1.08
N ARG A 448 6.64 -4.46 0.02
CA ARG A 448 5.88 -4.58 -1.24
C ARG A 448 6.64 -5.42 -2.27
N LEU A 449 6.02 -6.51 -2.74
CA LEU A 449 6.61 -7.42 -3.72
C LEU A 449 6.66 -6.80 -5.12
N ALA A 450 7.86 -6.47 -5.60
CA ALA A 450 8.16 -6.16 -6.98
C ALA A 450 8.77 -7.39 -7.67
N THR A 451 8.02 -8.02 -8.56
CA THR A 451 8.54 -9.12 -9.38
C THR A 451 9.40 -8.56 -10.51
N GLY A 452 10.56 -9.18 -10.76
CA GLY A 452 11.36 -8.91 -11.95
C GLY A 452 10.65 -9.44 -13.21
N VAL A 453 10.75 -8.69 -14.32
CA VAL A 453 10.27 -9.09 -15.65
C VAL A 453 11.31 -9.98 -16.33
#